data_AF-A0A423NU30-F1
#
_entry.id   AF-A0A423NU30-F1
#
_cell.length_a   1.000
_cell.length_b   1.000
_cell.length_c   1.000
_cell.angle_alpha   90.00
_cell.angle_beta   90.00
_cell.angle_gamma   90.00
#
_symmetry.space_group_name_H-M   'P 1'
#
loop_
_entity.id
_entity.type
_entity.pdbx_description
1 polymer ?
#
loop_
_entity_poly.entity_id
_entity_poly.type
_entity_poly.pdbx_seq_one_letter_code
_entity_poly.pdbx_strand_id
1 'polypeptide(L)'
;MSTQQLSQQCHTSNINSFRVDQSTGEIYGEYILAPYAPEPEDYELPRPSADGAQERYTIDPDSHVVVGDFEPNVIPIGAIGLDAIRAKRGPKPKVCMNTLAPYIQVAHAEGMQWVDDFVYGACYTIGEVSNGKLNVSPSDVLRVCMLPIVSTEAVRSVIRTRSFEPVSDRQARRIAKVATFAICGIDIYLSRNPRIMDALNYEVDFIASYKDAHVEDMAA
;
A
#
# COMPACT_ATOMS: atom_id res chain seq x y z
N MET A 1 -36.12 38.43 10.11
CA MET A 1 -34.99 38.14 9.20
C MET A 1 -33.73 38.66 9.86
N SER A 2 -32.93 37.77 10.46
CA SER A 2 -31.68 38.15 11.14
C SER A 2 -30.60 37.17 10.72
N THR A 3 -29.77 37.57 9.76
CA THR A 3 -28.57 36.85 9.33
C THR A 3 -27.46 37.11 10.34
N GLN A 4 -27.19 36.17 11.24
CA GLN A 4 -25.99 36.19 12.08
C GLN A 4 -24.77 35.82 11.21
N GLN A 5 -23.92 36.81 10.94
CA GLN A 5 -22.57 36.61 10.41
C GLN A 5 -21.72 35.91 11.47
N LEU A 6 -21.42 34.63 11.24
CA LEU A 6 -20.32 33.93 11.91
C LEU A 6 -19.00 34.50 11.38
N SER A 7 -18.50 35.59 11.97
CA SER A 7 -17.11 35.98 11.79
C SER A 7 -16.25 34.95 12.51
N GLN A 8 -15.69 34.01 11.77
CA GLN A 8 -14.59 33.18 12.27
C GLN A 8 -13.46 34.13 12.68
N GLN A 9 -13.24 34.26 14.00
CA GLN A 9 -12.07 34.96 14.52
C GLN A 9 -10.83 34.13 14.14
N CYS A 10 -10.13 34.55 13.09
CA CYS A 10 -8.84 33.97 12.74
C CYS A 10 -7.82 34.39 13.79
N HIS A 11 -7.36 33.41 14.58
CA HIS A 11 -6.38 33.58 15.66
C HIS A 11 -4.93 33.79 15.17
N THR A 12 -4.70 33.75 13.85
CA THR A 12 -3.38 33.92 13.24
C THR A 12 -3.37 35.12 12.29
N SER A 13 -2.26 35.85 12.26
CA SER A 13 -2.00 36.96 11.34
C SER A 13 -0.70 36.73 10.55
N ASN A 14 -0.58 37.36 9.40
CA ASN A 14 0.65 37.33 8.61
C ASN A 14 1.42 38.64 8.81
N ILE A 15 2.66 38.57 9.29
CA ILE A 15 3.54 39.71 9.49
C ILE A 15 4.88 39.37 8.83
N ASN A 16 5.29 40.15 7.82
CA ASN A 16 6.59 39.98 7.14
C ASN A 16 6.87 38.54 6.67
N SER A 17 5.91 37.92 5.98
CA SER A 17 5.98 36.51 5.54
C SER A 17 5.94 35.45 6.64
N PHE A 18 5.90 35.84 7.93
CA PHE A 18 5.69 34.90 9.04
C PHE A 18 4.22 34.78 9.40
N ARG A 19 3.77 33.56 9.69
CA ARG A 19 2.44 33.31 10.26
C ARG A 19 2.56 33.29 11.78
N VAL A 20 1.94 34.26 12.42
CA VAL A 20 2.07 34.52 13.86
C VAL A 20 0.70 34.38 14.53
N ASP A 21 0.68 33.70 15.67
CA ASP A 21 -0.48 33.68 16.55
C ASP A 21 -0.72 35.05 17.21
N GLN A 22 -1.95 35.56 17.15
CA GLN A 22 -2.27 36.90 17.65
C GLN A 22 -2.31 36.99 19.18
N SER A 23 -2.59 35.90 19.90
CA SER A 23 -2.68 35.93 21.37
C SER A 23 -1.40 35.49 22.05
N THR A 24 -0.66 34.54 21.46
CA THR A 24 0.60 34.03 22.04
C THR A 24 1.85 34.69 21.48
N GLY A 25 1.78 35.23 20.26
CA GLY A 25 2.96 35.73 19.54
C GLY A 25 3.87 34.63 18.98
N GLU A 26 3.44 33.36 19.05
CA GLU A 26 4.20 32.23 18.50
C GLU A 26 4.21 32.26 16.96
N ILE A 27 5.36 31.94 16.38
CA ILE A 27 5.56 31.89 14.93
C ILE A 27 5.38 30.43 14.46
N TYR A 28 4.34 30.17 13.66
CA TYR A 28 4.04 28.85 13.12
C TYR A 28 4.84 28.49 11.87
N GLY A 29 5.34 29.48 11.15
CA GLY A 29 6.13 29.25 9.95
C GLY A 29 6.33 30.50 9.11
N GLU A 30 7.15 30.34 8.07
CA GLU A 30 7.49 31.37 7.10
C GLU A 30 7.01 30.95 5.71
N TYR A 31 6.40 31.89 4.99
CA TYR A 31 6.05 31.70 3.58
C TYR A 31 7.29 31.94 2.73
N ILE A 32 7.76 30.87 2.09
CA ILE A 32 8.81 30.96 1.07
C ILE A 32 8.14 31.28 -0.27
N LEU A 33 8.45 32.45 -0.82
CA LEU A 33 8.06 32.82 -2.18
C LEU A 33 9.18 32.39 -3.13
N ALA A 34 9.07 31.20 -3.69
CA ALA A 34 9.91 30.81 -4.82
C ALA A 34 9.27 31.39 -6.10
N PRO A 35 9.98 32.23 -6.88
CA PRO A 35 9.49 32.65 -8.18
C PRO A 35 9.31 31.41 -9.06
N TYR A 36 8.11 31.24 -9.59
CA TYR A 36 7.80 30.16 -10.52
C TYR A 36 8.66 30.31 -11.78
N ALA A 37 9.60 29.38 -11.98
CA ALA A 37 10.36 29.25 -13.21
C ALA A 37 9.74 28.08 -14.00
N PRO A 38 8.94 28.35 -15.05
CA PRO A 38 8.44 27.27 -15.90
C PRO A 38 9.65 26.63 -16.59
N GLU A 39 9.91 25.36 -16.30
CA GLU A 39 10.78 24.57 -17.17
C GLU A 39 10.08 24.43 -18.53
N PRO A 40 10.81 24.58 -19.64
CA PRO A 40 10.26 24.34 -20.97
C PRO A 40 10.06 22.82 -21.14
N GLU A 41 8.95 22.32 -20.61
CA GLU A 41 8.48 20.98 -20.89
C GLU A 41 7.82 20.98 -22.27
N ASP A 42 8.53 20.47 -23.27
CA ASP A 42 7.96 20.16 -24.58
C ASP A 42 7.02 18.95 -24.45
N TYR A 43 5.78 19.22 -24.07
CA TYR A 43 4.73 18.22 -24.09
C TYR A 43 4.40 17.85 -25.55
N GLU A 44 4.76 16.63 -25.97
CA GLU A 44 4.25 16.07 -27.20
C GLU A 44 2.73 15.87 -27.07
N LEU A 45 1.95 16.78 -27.66
CA LEU A 45 0.50 16.64 -27.77
C LEU A 45 0.19 15.42 -28.66
N PRO A 46 -0.70 14.51 -28.22
CA PRO A 46 -1.15 13.39 -29.04
C PRO A 46 -1.69 13.91 -30.37
N ARG A 47 -1.01 13.57 -31.47
CA ARG A 47 -1.51 13.89 -32.82
C ARG A 47 -2.81 13.11 -33.02
N PRO A 48 -3.93 13.75 -33.38
CA PRO A 48 -5.13 13.02 -33.75
C PRO A 48 -4.79 12.19 -35.01
N SER A 49 -4.82 10.87 -34.86
CA SER A 49 -4.73 9.94 -35.98
C SER A 49 -5.93 10.21 -36.90
N ALA A 50 -5.65 10.53 -38.17
CA ALA A 50 -6.67 10.79 -39.18
C ALA A 50 -7.53 9.56 -39.54
N ASP A 51 -7.22 8.38 -38.99
CA ASP A 51 -8.06 7.19 -39.09
C ASP A 51 -9.05 7.11 -37.95
N GLY A 52 -10.25 7.60 -38.24
CA GLY A 52 -11.42 7.44 -37.41
C GLY A 52 -11.89 5.98 -37.41
N ALA A 53 -11.83 5.36 -36.23
CA ALA A 53 -12.71 4.25 -35.88
C ALA A 53 -12.97 4.33 -34.36
N GLN A 54 -13.86 5.23 -33.96
CA GLN A 54 -14.51 5.13 -32.66
C GLN A 54 -15.36 3.86 -32.68
N GLU A 55 -14.85 2.76 -32.13
CA GLU A 55 -15.66 1.57 -31.87
C GLU A 55 -16.74 1.93 -30.85
N ARG A 56 -17.91 2.33 -31.36
CA ARG A 56 -19.14 2.42 -30.59
C ARG A 56 -19.58 0.99 -30.32
N TYR A 57 -19.45 0.54 -29.08
CA TYR A 57 -20.12 -0.66 -28.61
C TYR A 57 -21.63 -0.43 -28.64
N THR A 58 -22.29 -0.79 -29.74
CA THR A 58 -23.74 -0.94 -29.78
C THR A 58 -24.11 -2.21 -29.02
N ILE A 59 -24.64 -2.03 -27.82
CA ILE A 59 -25.28 -3.10 -27.05
C ILE A 59 -26.59 -3.43 -27.77
N ASP A 60 -26.70 -4.67 -28.24
CA ASP A 60 -27.88 -5.21 -28.90
C ASP A 60 -29.01 -5.42 -27.87
N PRO A 61 -30.18 -4.77 -28.00
CA PRO A 61 -31.26 -4.86 -27.03
C PRO A 61 -32.00 -6.21 -27.02
N ASP A 62 -31.76 -7.10 -28.00
CA ASP A 62 -32.51 -8.37 -28.13
C ASP A 62 -31.82 -9.59 -27.48
N SER A 63 -30.72 -9.42 -26.75
CA SER A 63 -29.97 -10.56 -26.19
C SER A 63 -30.47 -11.07 -24.82
N HIS A 64 -31.70 -10.75 -24.41
CA HIS A 64 -32.27 -11.23 -23.15
C HIS A 64 -33.28 -12.36 -23.36
N VAL A 65 -32.78 -13.60 -23.49
CA VAL A 65 -33.60 -14.79 -23.25
C VAL A 65 -33.34 -15.27 -21.83
N VAL A 66 -34.19 -14.84 -20.89
CA VAL A 66 -34.31 -15.47 -19.58
C VAL A 66 -35.27 -16.66 -19.76
N VAL A 67 -34.72 -17.84 -20.04
CA VAL A 67 -35.49 -19.09 -19.89
C VAL A 67 -35.54 -19.40 -18.41
N GLY A 68 -36.71 -19.22 -17.82
CA GLY A 68 -37.01 -19.60 -16.46
C GLY A 68 -37.46 -21.06 -16.40
N ASP A 69 -36.68 -21.87 -15.69
CA ASP A 69 -37.15 -23.13 -15.11
C ASP A 69 -36.73 -23.13 -13.63
N PHE A 70 -37.51 -22.45 -12.79
CA PHE A 70 -37.46 -22.62 -11.34
C PHE A 70 -38.74 -23.32 -10.91
N GLU A 71 -38.69 -24.65 -10.86
CA GLU A 71 -39.62 -25.40 -10.03
C GLU A 71 -39.32 -25.10 -8.55
N PRO A 72 -40.33 -24.82 -7.71
CA PRO A 72 -40.13 -24.63 -6.28
C PRO A 72 -39.84 -25.98 -5.62
N ASN A 73 -38.56 -26.28 -5.42
CA ASN A 73 -38.15 -27.47 -4.70
C ASN A 73 -38.47 -27.27 -3.20
N VAL A 74 -39.48 -27.99 -2.71
CA VAL A 74 -39.90 -27.98 -1.30
C VAL A 74 -38.78 -28.61 -0.46
N ILE A 75 -38.08 -27.79 0.31
CA ILE A 75 -37.02 -28.25 1.21
C ILE A 75 -37.66 -28.88 2.45
N PRO A 76 -37.36 -30.15 2.80
CA PRO A 76 -37.83 -30.73 4.05
C PRO A 76 -37.14 -30.05 5.25
N ILE A 77 -37.94 -29.70 6.25
CA ILE A 77 -37.52 -29.10 7.51
C ILE A 77 -36.55 -30.06 8.21
N GLY A 78 -35.27 -29.66 8.30
CA GLY A 78 -34.21 -30.43 8.97
C GLY A 78 -32.86 -30.48 8.26
N ALA A 79 -32.75 -29.99 7.02
CA ALA A 79 -31.47 -29.93 6.32
C ALA A 79 -30.61 -28.75 6.81
N ILE A 80 -29.51 -29.05 7.49
CA ILE A 80 -28.46 -28.07 7.81
C ILE A 80 -27.90 -27.55 6.48
N GLY A 81 -28.13 -26.28 6.18
CA GLY A 81 -27.68 -25.63 4.95
C GLY A 81 -26.16 -25.63 4.82
N LEU A 82 -25.63 -26.59 4.06
CA LEU A 82 -24.22 -26.65 3.64
C LEU A 82 -23.81 -25.43 2.77
N ASP A 83 -24.76 -24.61 2.32
CA ASP A 83 -24.52 -23.38 1.58
C ASP A 83 -23.82 -22.29 2.40
N ALA A 84 -23.92 -22.33 3.74
CA ALA A 84 -23.12 -21.45 4.62
C ALA A 84 -21.61 -21.81 4.61
N ILE A 85 -21.26 -23.04 4.20
CA ILE A 85 -19.89 -23.56 4.10
C ILE A 85 -19.41 -23.52 2.63
N ARG A 86 -20.21 -22.98 1.71
CA ARG A 86 -19.79 -22.77 0.33
C ARG A 86 -18.80 -21.60 0.32
N ALA A 87 -17.52 -21.94 0.42
CA ALA A 87 -16.40 -21.01 0.28
C ALA A 87 -16.71 -20.00 -0.83
N LYS A 88 -16.69 -18.71 -0.49
CA LYS A 88 -16.92 -17.60 -1.43
C LYS A 88 -16.11 -17.88 -2.70
N ARG A 89 -16.79 -18.09 -3.83
CA ARG A 89 -16.14 -18.26 -5.15
C ARG A 89 -15.27 -17.03 -5.41
N GLY A 90 -13.96 -17.21 -5.35
CA GLY A 90 -12.96 -16.20 -5.64
C GLY A 90 -11.58 -16.85 -5.76
N PRO A 91 -10.63 -16.20 -6.45
CA PRO A 91 -9.25 -16.68 -6.49
C PRO A 91 -8.71 -16.87 -5.07
N LYS A 92 -8.09 -18.02 -4.79
CA LYS A 92 -7.48 -18.30 -3.48
C LYS A 92 -6.51 -17.16 -3.11
N PRO A 93 -6.53 -16.67 -1.86
CA PRO A 93 -5.59 -15.64 -1.44
C PRO A 93 -4.16 -16.15 -1.64
N LYS A 94 -3.35 -15.36 -2.36
CA LYS A 94 -1.94 -15.68 -2.59
C LYS A 94 -1.19 -15.42 -1.29
N VAL A 95 -0.86 -16.49 -0.58
CA VAL A 95 0.02 -16.45 0.58
C VAL A 95 1.44 -16.74 0.08
N CYS A 96 2.38 -15.86 0.42
CA CYS A 96 3.79 -15.98 0.09
C CYS A 96 4.58 -16.06 1.40
N MET A 97 5.40 -17.11 1.53
CA MET A 97 6.34 -17.24 2.65
C MET A 97 7.58 -16.43 2.33
N ASN A 98 7.99 -15.58 3.25
CA ASN A 98 9.13 -14.70 3.11
C ASN A 98 10.27 -15.17 4.01
N THR A 99 11.15 -16.00 3.44
CA THR A 99 12.38 -16.44 4.10
C THR A 99 13.38 -15.31 4.29
N LEU A 100 13.23 -14.20 3.57
CA LEU A 100 14.14 -13.06 3.63
C LEU A 100 13.78 -12.02 4.69
N ALA A 101 12.64 -12.18 5.37
CA ALA A 101 12.18 -11.28 6.42
C ALA A 101 13.25 -10.88 7.45
N PRO A 102 14.02 -11.82 8.07
CA PRO A 102 15.04 -11.45 9.05
C PRO A 102 16.17 -10.62 8.45
N TYR A 103 16.63 -10.95 7.24
CA TYR A 103 17.68 -10.19 6.55
C TYR A 103 17.22 -8.77 6.20
N ILE A 104 15.97 -8.63 5.75
CA ILE A 104 15.38 -7.31 5.44
C ILE A 104 15.24 -6.47 6.71
N GLN A 105 14.86 -7.07 7.84
CA GLN A 105 14.80 -6.38 9.13
C GLN A 105 16.17 -5.86 9.57
N VAL A 106 17.21 -6.69 9.50
CA VAL A 106 18.58 -6.29 9.82
C VAL A 106 19.07 -5.20 8.87
N ALA A 107 18.93 -5.41 7.55
CA ALA A 107 19.35 -4.43 6.55
C ALA A 107 18.65 -3.08 6.73
N HIS A 108 17.37 -3.07 7.10
CA HIS A 108 16.64 -1.84 7.41
C HIS A 108 17.15 -1.17 8.71
N ALA A 109 17.42 -1.96 9.76
CA ALA A 109 17.97 -1.46 11.02
C ALA A 109 19.37 -0.83 10.85
N GLU A 110 20.20 -1.42 9.99
CA GLU A 110 21.52 -0.90 9.60
C GLU A 110 21.45 0.29 8.61
N GLY A 111 20.25 0.72 8.22
CA GLY A 111 20.06 1.85 7.32
C GLY A 111 20.56 1.61 5.89
N MET A 112 20.54 0.35 5.42
CA MET A 112 20.98 0.01 4.08
C MET A 112 20.00 0.50 3.02
N GLN A 113 20.38 1.56 2.31
CA GLN A 113 19.52 2.28 1.34
C GLN A 113 18.98 1.40 0.21
N TRP A 114 19.72 0.36 -0.19
CA TRP A 114 19.30 -0.52 -1.29
C TRP A 114 17.96 -1.20 -1.01
N VAL A 115 17.59 -1.43 0.26
CA VAL A 115 16.27 -1.99 0.62
C VAL A 115 15.16 -1.04 0.19
N ASP A 116 15.31 0.24 0.52
CA ASP A 116 14.36 1.27 0.15
C ASP A 116 14.30 1.44 -1.36
N ASP A 117 15.43 1.38 -2.06
CA ASP A 117 15.47 1.46 -3.53
C ASP A 117 14.62 0.37 -4.20
N PHE A 118 14.69 -0.88 -3.74
CA PHE A 118 13.84 -1.95 -4.26
C PHE A 118 12.37 -1.75 -3.91
N VAL A 119 12.07 -1.24 -2.71
CA VAL A 119 10.69 -0.95 -2.29
C VAL A 119 10.09 0.18 -3.13
N TYR A 120 10.82 1.28 -3.33
CA TYR A 120 10.41 2.39 -4.18
C TYR A 120 10.25 1.93 -5.63
N GLY A 121 11.24 1.20 -6.17
CA GLY A 121 11.19 0.63 -7.51
C GLY A 121 9.97 -0.26 -7.71
N ALA A 122 9.63 -1.10 -6.73
CA ALA A 122 8.41 -1.92 -6.76
C ALA A 122 7.13 -1.07 -6.73
N CYS A 123 7.10 0.02 -5.96
CA CYS A 123 5.96 0.93 -5.92
C CYS A 123 5.72 1.62 -7.27
N TYR A 124 6.78 2.06 -7.95
CA TYR A 124 6.67 2.68 -9.27
C TYR A 124 6.27 1.69 -10.38
N THR A 125 6.78 0.46 -10.33
CA THR A 125 6.56 -0.54 -11.40
C THR A 125 5.25 -1.30 -11.25
N ILE A 126 4.93 -1.77 -10.03
CA ILE A 126 3.77 -2.63 -9.76
C ILE A 126 2.67 -1.89 -9.01
N GLY A 127 3.02 -0.91 -8.17
CA GLY A 127 2.07 -0.16 -7.34
C GLY A 127 1.16 0.77 -8.14
N GLU A 128 1.56 1.11 -9.36
CA GLU A 128 0.96 2.13 -10.24
C GLU A 128 1.01 3.53 -9.62
N VAL A 129 1.06 4.54 -10.49
CA VAL A 129 1.05 5.95 -10.11
C VAL A 129 -0.20 6.60 -10.69
N SER A 130 -0.88 7.43 -9.90
CA SER A 130 -2.03 8.21 -10.35
C SER A 130 -1.76 9.68 -10.03
N ASN A 131 -1.87 10.58 -11.01
CA ASN A 131 -1.63 12.02 -10.83
C ASN A 131 -0.28 12.35 -10.15
N GLY A 132 0.80 11.65 -10.55
CA GLY A 132 2.13 11.83 -9.95
C GLY A 132 2.28 11.31 -8.52
N LYS A 133 1.24 10.67 -7.95
CA LYS A 133 1.26 10.12 -6.59
C LYS A 133 1.26 8.59 -6.61
N LEU A 134 2.14 7.99 -5.81
CA LEU A 134 2.14 6.54 -5.60
C LEU A 134 0.81 6.09 -5.00
N ASN A 135 0.18 5.09 -5.61
CA ASN A 135 -1.06 4.51 -5.09
C ASN A 135 -0.83 3.66 -3.82
N VAL A 136 0.43 3.28 -3.58
CA VAL A 136 0.86 2.49 -2.44
C VAL A 136 1.98 3.23 -1.72
N SER A 137 1.90 3.31 -0.38
CA SER A 137 2.95 3.92 0.43
C SER A 137 4.19 3.00 0.49
N PRO A 138 5.39 3.48 0.13
CA PRO A 138 6.63 2.73 0.29
C PRO A 138 6.84 2.25 1.73
N SER A 139 6.52 3.08 2.73
CA SER A 139 6.65 2.73 4.14
C SER A 139 5.68 1.62 4.59
N ASP A 140 4.51 1.50 3.94
CA ASP A 140 3.60 0.37 4.19
C ASP A 140 4.16 -0.91 3.56
N VAL A 141 4.71 -0.81 2.35
CA VAL A 141 5.31 -1.95 1.64
C VAL A 141 6.53 -2.47 2.39
N LEU A 142 7.43 -1.60 2.84
CA LEU A 142 8.60 -1.96 3.62
C LEU A 142 8.22 -2.75 4.88
N ARG A 143 7.20 -2.29 5.62
CA ARG A 143 6.68 -3.00 6.80
C ARG A 143 6.18 -4.41 6.45
N VAL A 144 5.54 -4.58 5.30
CA VAL A 144 5.07 -5.89 4.82
C VAL A 144 6.25 -6.77 4.36
N CYS A 145 7.29 -6.20 3.74
CA CYS A 145 8.50 -6.91 3.35
C CYS A 145 9.28 -7.47 4.55
N MET A 146 9.10 -6.89 5.73
CA MET A 146 9.71 -7.39 6.98
C MET A 146 8.88 -8.49 7.66
N LEU A 147 7.71 -8.88 7.12
CA LEU A 147 6.89 -9.95 7.69
C LEU A 147 7.33 -11.32 7.17
N PRO A 148 7.29 -12.37 8.00
CA PRO A 148 7.61 -13.74 7.57
C PRO A 148 6.57 -14.32 6.62
N ILE A 149 5.34 -13.80 6.64
CA ILE A 149 4.24 -14.23 5.77
C ILE A 149 3.62 -13.00 5.13
N VAL A 150 3.61 -12.98 3.79
CA VAL A 150 2.94 -11.95 3.00
C VAL A 150 1.61 -12.50 2.50
N SER A 151 0.53 -11.97 3.05
CA SER A 151 -0.84 -12.26 2.62
C SER A 151 -1.72 -11.02 2.77
N THR A 152 -2.89 -11.02 2.15
CA THR A 152 -3.86 -9.93 2.30
C THR A 152 -4.30 -9.74 3.75
N GLU A 153 -4.40 -10.84 4.50
CA GLU A 153 -4.79 -10.83 5.91
C GLU A 153 -3.66 -10.26 6.78
N ALA A 154 -2.41 -10.66 6.51
CA ALA A 154 -1.23 -10.12 7.19
C ALA A 154 -1.06 -8.62 6.93
N VAL A 155 -1.34 -8.15 5.71
CA VAL A 155 -1.32 -6.70 5.43
C VAL A 155 -2.40 -5.97 6.21
N ARG A 156 -3.61 -6.54 6.30
CA ARG A 156 -4.73 -5.93 7.06
C ARG A 156 -4.53 -5.97 8.57
N SER A 157 -3.69 -6.85 9.10
CA SER A 157 -3.36 -6.86 10.53
C SER A 157 -2.31 -5.82 10.90
N VAL A 158 -1.36 -5.53 9.98
CA VAL A 158 -0.22 -4.62 10.24
C VAL A 158 -0.49 -3.19 9.76
N ILE A 159 -1.15 -3.00 8.62
CA ILE A 159 -1.36 -1.68 8.03
C ILE A 159 -2.72 -1.11 8.45
N ARG A 160 -2.67 0.07 9.07
CA ARG A 160 -3.85 0.84 9.48
C ARG A 160 -3.95 2.14 8.71
N THR A 161 -5.17 2.54 8.39
CA THR A 161 -5.47 3.86 7.85
C THR A 161 -5.34 4.92 8.94
N ARG A 162 -5.46 6.20 8.57
CA ARG A 162 -5.50 7.32 9.55
C ARG A 162 -6.65 7.21 10.55
N SER A 163 -7.73 6.51 10.21
CA SER A 163 -8.85 6.20 11.11
C SER A 163 -8.59 5.02 12.04
N PHE A 164 -7.36 4.48 12.06
CA PHE A 164 -6.99 3.24 12.77
C PHE A 164 -7.74 1.98 12.31
N GLU A 165 -8.38 2.04 11.15
CA GLU A 165 -9.08 0.90 10.56
C GLU A 165 -8.14 0.07 9.67
N PRO A 166 -8.41 -1.24 9.48
CA PRO A 166 -7.71 -2.02 8.47
C PRO A 166 -7.89 -1.40 7.09
N VAL A 167 -6.83 -1.43 6.29
CA VAL A 167 -6.93 -1.07 4.87
C VAL A 167 -7.97 -1.92 4.12
N SER A 168 -8.53 -1.35 3.06
CA SER A 168 -9.48 -2.06 2.19
C SER A 168 -8.85 -3.30 1.55
N ASP A 169 -9.66 -4.31 1.23
CA ASP A 169 -9.16 -5.55 0.61
C ASP A 169 -8.42 -5.29 -0.71
N ARG A 170 -8.89 -4.32 -1.50
CA ARG A 170 -8.24 -3.93 -2.75
C ARG A 170 -6.84 -3.36 -2.48
N GLN A 171 -6.72 -2.47 -1.49
CA GLN A 171 -5.45 -1.87 -1.12
C GLN A 171 -4.50 -2.91 -0.52
N ALA A 172 -5.00 -3.79 0.35
CA ALA A 172 -4.23 -4.88 0.93
C ALA A 172 -3.65 -5.83 -0.13
N ARG A 173 -4.45 -6.21 -1.14
CA ARG A 173 -3.97 -7.02 -2.28
C ARG A 173 -2.89 -6.32 -3.07
N ARG A 174 -3.04 -5.00 -3.28
CA ARG A 174 -2.06 -4.21 -4.02
C ARG A 174 -0.74 -4.12 -3.25
N ILE A 175 -0.77 -3.79 -1.95
CA ILE A 175 0.40 -3.78 -1.08
C ILE A 175 1.08 -5.15 -1.06
N ALA A 176 0.33 -6.24 -0.87
CA ALA A 176 0.89 -7.59 -0.85
C ALA A 176 1.61 -7.92 -2.18
N LYS A 177 0.99 -7.59 -3.32
CA LYS A 177 1.58 -7.81 -4.64
C LYS A 177 2.89 -7.02 -4.82
N VAL A 178 2.91 -5.75 -4.42
CA VAL A 178 4.08 -4.88 -4.50
C VAL A 178 5.19 -5.40 -3.58
N ALA A 179 4.87 -5.79 -2.34
CA ALA A 179 5.82 -6.36 -1.39
C ALA A 179 6.45 -7.66 -1.92
N THR A 180 5.64 -8.59 -2.46
CA THR A 180 6.17 -9.81 -3.08
C THR A 180 7.14 -9.51 -4.23
N PHE A 181 6.86 -8.50 -5.04
CA PHE A 181 7.76 -8.08 -6.11
C PHE A 181 9.06 -7.49 -5.58
N ALA A 182 8.98 -6.62 -4.55
CA ALA A 182 10.16 -6.06 -3.89
C ALA A 182 11.05 -7.16 -3.27
N ILE A 183 10.45 -8.13 -2.55
CA ILE A 183 11.17 -9.27 -1.97
C ILE A 183 11.91 -10.06 -3.06
N CYS A 184 11.28 -10.29 -4.21
CA CYS A 184 11.93 -10.96 -5.34
C CYS A 184 13.12 -10.15 -5.89
N GLY A 185 13.00 -8.83 -5.98
CA GLY A 185 14.12 -7.95 -6.36
C GLY A 185 15.28 -8.02 -5.36
N ILE A 186 14.97 -8.01 -4.06
CA ILE A 186 15.93 -8.15 -2.98
C ILE A 186 16.64 -9.51 -3.03
N ASP A 187 15.91 -10.60 -3.27
CA ASP A 187 16.48 -11.95 -3.43
C ASP A 187 17.50 -12.01 -4.57
N ILE A 188 17.16 -11.43 -5.72
CA ILE A 188 18.06 -11.33 -6.87
C ILE A 188 19.28 -10.47 -6.55
N TYR A 189 19.12 -9.41 -5.77
CA TYR A 189 20.25 -8.57 -5.34
C TYR A 189 21.19 -9.31 -4.40
N LEU A 190 20.67 -9.98 -3.37
CA LEU A 190 21.47 -10.72 -2.39
C LEU A 190 22.19 -11.90 -3.03
N SER A 191 21.54 -12.63 -3.94
CA SER A 191 22.18 -13.73 -4.69
C SER A 191 23.34 -13.27 -5.58
N ARG A 192 23.33 -12.01 -6.04
CA ARG A 192 24.44 -11.40 -6.80
C ARG A 192 25.52 -10.78 -5.93
N ASN A 193 25.24 -10.56 -4.66
CA ASN A 193 26.14 -9.88 -3.71
C ASN A 193 26.37 -10.74 -2.46
N PRO A 194 27.08 -11.88 -2.58
CA PRO A 194 27.23 -12.85 -1.49
C PRO A 194 27.89 -12.24 -0.24
N ARG A 195 28.82 -11.28 -0.41
CA ARG A 195 29.46 -10.59 0.73
C ARG A 195 28.46 -9.87 1.64
N ILE A 196 27.42 -9.27 1.06
CA ILE A 196 26.37 -8.59 1.82
C ILE A 196 25.49 -9.64 2.50
N MET A 197 25.16 -10.71 1.79
CA MET A 197 24.39 -11.83 2.34
C MET A 197 25.10 -12.47 3.53
N ASP A 198 26.42 -12.70 3.44
CA ASP A 198 27.22 -13.28 4.52
C ASP A 198 27.26 -12.36 5.76
N ALA A 199 27.40 -11.05 5.56
CA ALA A 199 27.33 -10.08 6.64
C ALA A 199 25.96 -10.07 7.32
N LEU A 200 24.87 -10.07 6.54
CA LEU A 200 23.51 -10.14 7.09
C LEU A 200 23.23 -11.47 7.78
N ASN A 201 23.76 -12.59 7.26
CA ASN A 201 23.66 -13.90 7.90
C ASN A 201 24.29 -13.87 9.29
N TYR A 202 25.49 -13.32 9.41
CA TYR A 202 26.17 -13.20 10.70
C TYR A 202 25.33 -12.42 11.73
N GLU A 203 24.77 -11.28 11.33
CA GLU A 203 23.91 -10.47 12.20
C GLU A 203 22.61 -11.18 12.58
N VAL A 204 21.97 -11.89 11.63
CA VAL A 204 20.77 -12.68 11.90
C VAL A 204 21.05 -13.82 12.87
N ASP A 205 22.15 -14.55 12.67
CA ASP A 205 22.58 -15.64 13.55
C ASP A 205 22.91 -15.13 14.95
N PHE A 206 23.59 -13.98 15.02
CA PHE A 206 23.88 -13.29 16.28
C PHE A 206 22.58 -12.94 17.03
N ILE A 207 21.61 -12.30 16.37
CA ILE A 207 20.31 -11.97 16.97
C ILE A 207 19.54 -13.22 17.40
N ALA A 208 19.59 -14.30 16.61
CA ALA A 208 18.95 -15.56 16.95
C ALA A 208 19.53 -16.16 18.24
N SER A 209 20.86 -16.19 18.39
CA SER A 209 21.51 -16.73 19.59
C SER A 209 21.14 -16.00 20.88
N TYR A 210 20.85 -14.70 20.82
CA TYR A 210 20.42 -13.92 21.99
C TYR A 210 18.96 -14.17 22.37
N LYS A 211 18.09 -14.47 21.40
CA LYS A 211 16.69 -14.77 21.67
C LYS A 211 16.53 -16.11 22.38
N ASP A 212 17.30 -17.11 21.97
CA ASP A 212 17.23 -18.45 22.57
C ASP A 212 17.66 -18.44 24.04
N ALA A 213 18.73 -17.70 24.38
CA ALA A 213 19.19 -17.54 25.76
C ALA A 213 18.14 -16.91 26.69
N HIS A 214 17.36 -15.94 26.18
CA HIS A 214 16.32 -15.27 26.97
C HIS A 214 15.07 -16.12 27.24
N VAL A 215 14.78 -17.11 26.38
CA VAL A 215 13.65 -18.02 26.57
C VAL A 215 13.95 -19.04 27.67
N GLU A 216 15.20 -19.48 27.80
CA GLU A 216 15.64 -20.40 28.87
C GLU A 216 15.57 -19.74 30.25
N ASP A 217 15.95 -18.46 30.38
CA ASP A 217 15.89 -17.70 31.64
C ASP A 217 14.47 -17.38 32.14
N MET A 218 13.48 -17.34 31.25
CA MET A 218 12.06 -17.12 31.64
C MET A 218 11.31 -18.43 31.95
N ALA A 219 11.86 -19.57 31.54
CA ALA A 219 11.28 -20.89 31.77
C ALA A 219 11.84 -21.59 33.03
N ALA A 220 12.89 -21.02 33.65
CA ALA A 220 13.49 -21.47 34.91
C ALA A 220 12.93 -20.71 36.12
#